data_AF-A0A7R9ZZY5-F1
#
_entry.id   AF-A0A7R9ZZY5-F1
#
_cell.length_a   1.000
_cell.length_b   1.000
_cell.length_c   1.000
_cell.angle_alpha   90.00
_cell.angle_beta   90.00
_cell.angle_gamma   90.00
#
_symmetry.space_group_name_H-M   'P 1'
#
loop_
_entity.id
_entity.type
_entity.pdbx_description
1 polymer ?
#
loop_
_entity_poly.entity_id
_entity_poly.type
_entity_poly.pdbx_seq_one_letter_code
_entity_poly.pdbx_strand_id
1 'polypeptide(L)'
;VLLAGLVGRQAVLDGEMLAWDEGEQSFVPFGSNRTVAQAGDPNRHLCYMSFDVLFYTDQEGQVFDLRRTRLQARRELLAKIVVPKERWFEVTPALTTSMAVDVHSRLEGAIDSRLEGLVLKDTASRYFFNARKRGWYKIKPEYDGLSETLDLLVIGAYFGDTQKRRGGLGQSSDLADNVAQFLLAALAGSGNDGERVMTVCRIG
;
A
#
# COMPACT_ATOMS: atom_id res chain seq x y z
N VAL A 1 2.59 -11.03 -19.33
CA VAL A 1 2.54 -9.55 -19.14
C VAL A 1 3.79 -9.05 -18.40
N LEU A 2 4.07 -9.51 -17.18
CA LEU A 2 5.23 -9.04 -16.39
C LEU A 2 6.60 -9.39 -17.02
N LEU A 3 6.76 -10.59 -17.58
CA LEU A 3 8.03 -11.04 -18.18
C LEU A 3 8.48 -10.20 -19.38
N ALA A 4 7.55 -9.57 -20.10
CA ALA A 4 7.89 -8.68 -21.21
C ALA A 4 8.45 -7.32 -20.73
N GLY A 5 8.30 -7.00 -19.43
CA GLY A 5 8.80 -5.77 -18.84
C GLY A 5 10.24 -5.87 -18.31
N LEU A 6 10.95 -6.99 -18.53
CA LEU A 6 12.34 -7.15 -18.11
C LEU A 6 13.28 -7.21 -19.32
N VAL A 7 14.29 -6.34 -19.33
CA VAL A 7 15.44 -6.40 -20.23
C VAL A 7 16.54 -7.19 -19.54
N GLY A 8 16.72 -8.45 -19.94
CA GLY A 8 17.72 -9.36 -19.38
C GLY A 8 17.18 -10.79 -19.32
N ARG A 9 18.02 -11.74 -18.91
CA ARG A 9 17.60 -13.14 -18.78
C ARG A 9 16.83 -13.39 -17.49
N GLN A 10 17.30 -12.84 -16.37
CA GLN A 10 16.73 -13.10 -15.05
C GLN A 10 16.93 -11.91 -14.12
N ALA A 11 15.99 -11.69 -13.20
CA ALA A 11 16.15 -10.73 -12.12
C ALA A 11 15.40 -11.17 -10.87
N VAL A 12 15.90 -10.79 -9.70
CA VAL A 12 15.16 -10.83 -8.44
C VAL A 12 14.82 -9.39 -8.07
N LEU A 13 13.55 -9.04 -8.21
CA LEU A 13 13.03 -7.71 -7.92
C LEU A 13 12.36 -7.70 -6.55
N ASP A 14 12.55 -6.60 -5.81
CA ASP A 14 11.80 -6.30 -4.60
C ASP A 14 10.79 -5.19 -4.90
N GLY A 15 9.61 -5.28 -4.32
CA GLY A 15 8.45 -4.50 -4.75
C GLY A 15 7.21 -4.73 -3.91
N GLU A 16 6.18 -3.95 -4.21
CA GLU A 16 4.85 -4.05 -3.60
C GLU A 16 3.82 -4.38 -4.67
N MET A 17 2.86 -5.25 -4.36
CA MET A 17 1.71 -5.47 -5.23
C MET A 17 0.60 -4.51 -4.83
N LEU A 18 0.04 -3.78 -5.79
CA LEU A 18 -1.10 -2.88 -5.59
C LEU A 18 -2.26 -3.32 -6.46
N ALA A 19 -3.49 -3.15 -5.96
CA ALA A 19 -4.69 -3.33 -6.78
C ALA A 19 -5.01 -2.03 -7.51
N TRP A 20 -5.25 -2.11 -8.81
CA TRP A 20 -5.69 -1.01 -9.66
C TRP A 20 -7.16 -1.22 -10.05
N ASP A 21 -7.94 -0.15 -10.03
CA ASP A 21 -9.33 -0.12 -10.50
C ASP A 21 -9.42 0.70 -11.79
N GLU A 22 -9.82 0.06 -12.89
CA GLU A 22 -9.94 0.69 -14.21
C GLU A 22 -11.14 1.65 -14.29
N GLY A 23 -12.17 1.46 -13.46
CA GLY A 23 -13.32 2.37 -13.40
C GLY A 23 -12.97 3.68 -12.70
N GLU A 24 -12.33 3.57 -11.54
CA GLU A 24 -11.94 4.73 -10.72
C GLU A 24 -10.58 5.33 -11.13
N GLN A 25 -9.85 4.68 -12.04
CA GLN A 25 -8.51 5.08 -12.49
C GLN A 25 -7.57 5.39 -11.31
N SER A 26 -7.61 4.53 -10.27
CA SER A 26 -6.86 4.73 -9.04
C SER A 26 -6.44 3.42 -8.39
N PHE A 27 -5.43 3.50 -7.52
CA PHE A 27 -5.05 2.37 -6.68
C PHE A 27 -6.06 2.19 -5.55
N VAL A 28 -6.49 0.95 -5.36
CA VAL A 28 -7.45 0.57 -4.32
C VAL A 28 -6.75 0.51 -2.96
N PRO A 29 -7.42 0.87 -1.85
CA PRO A 29 -6.85 0.77 -0.52
C PRO A 29 -6.31 -0.62 -0.15
N PHE A 30 -5.39 -0.63 0.81
CA PHE A 30 -4.76 -1.84 1.34
C PHE A 30 -5.79 -2.88 1.81
N GLY A 31 -5.47 -4.16 1.62
CA GLY A 31 -6.33 -5.30 1.96
C GLY A 31 -7.17 -5.84 0.80
N SER A 32 -7.28 -5.10 -0.30
CA SER A 32 -8.01 -5.52 -1.52
C SER A 32 -7.24 -6.51 -2.40
N ASN A 33 -5.90 -6.53 -2.33
CA ASN A 33 -5.03 -7.35 -3.18
C ASN A 33 -5.42 -8.83 -3.24
N ARG A 34 -5.71 -9.44 -2.08
CA ARG A 34 -6.09 -10.87 -2.03
C ARG A 34 -7.40 -11.11 -2.76
N THR A 35 -8.37 -10.23 -2.57
CA THR A 35 -9.67 -10.31 -3.23
C THR A 35 -9.50 -10.16 -4.73
N VAL A 36 -8.74 -9.16 -5.20
CA VAL A 36 -8.47 -8.95 -6.64
C VAL A 36 -7.67 -10.11 -7.24
N ALA A 37 -6.76 -10.73 -6.49
CA ALA A 37 -6.02 -11.91 -6.97
C ALA A 37 -6.91 -13.15 -7.14
N GLN A 38 -7.97 -13.26 -6.33
CA GLN A 38 -8.85 -14.44 -6.29
C GLN A 38 -10.13 -14.27 -7.09
N ALA A 39 -10.65 -13.04 -7.15
CA ALA A 39 -11.82 -12.67 -7.91
C ALA A 39 -11.39 -12.32 -9.33
N GLY A 40 -12.02 -12.93 -10.33
CA GLY A 40 -11.90 -12.50 -11.72
C GLY A 40 -12.69 -11.22 -11.98
N ASP A 41 -12.50 -10.20 -11.13
CA ASP A 41 -13.10 -8.88 -11.31
C ASP A 41 -12.54 -8.27 -12.60
N PRO A 42 -13.34 -8.09 -13.66
CA PRO A 42 -12.83 -7.62 -14.94
C PRO A 42 -12.37 -6.17 -14.90
N ASN A 43 -12.77 -5.40 -13.89
CA ASN A 43 -12.42 -3.99 -13.75
C ASN A 43 -11.21 -3.76 -12.83
N ARG A 44 -10.68 -4.82 -12.21
CA ARG A 44 -9.56 -4.71 -11.29
C ARG A 44 -8.46 -5.68 -11.61
N HIS A 45 -7.23 -5.22 -11.50
CA HIS A 45 -6.06 -6.08 -11.66
C HIS A 45 -4.94 -5.67 -10.71
N LEU A 46 -3.93 -6.52 -10.65
CA LEU A 46 -2.75 -6.29 -9.84
C LEU A 46 -1.67 -5.57 -10.66
N CYS A 47 -1.09 -4.55 -10.06
CA CYS A 47 0.07 -3.81 -10.53
C CYS A 47 1.25 -4.10 -9.61
N TYR A 48 2.39 -4.52 -10.18
CA TYR A 48 3.62 -4.69 -9.42
C TYR A 48 4.46 -3.42 -9.44
N MET A 49 4.66 -2.80 -8.29
CA MET A 49 5.49 -1.61 -8.11
C MET A 49 6.85 -2.01 -7.56
N SER A 50 7.85 -2.12 -8.44
CA SER A 50 9.20 -2.52 -8.02
C SER A 50 10.01 -1.32 -7.52
N PHE A 51 10.68 -1.49 -6.38
CA PHE A 51 11.51 -0.45 -5.78
C PHE A 51 12.99 -0.84 -5.62
N ASP A 52 13.38 -2.11 -5.81
CA ASP A 52 14.78 -2.57 -5.74
C ASP A 52 15.05 -3.80 -6.63
N VAL A 53 16.33 -4.10 -6.87
CA VAL A 53 16.79 -5.30 -7.58
C VAL A 53 17.97 -5.93 -6.83
N LEU A 54 17.87 -7.22 -6.54
CA LEU A 54 18.82 -7.95 -5.69
C LEU A 54 19.76 -8.87 -6.46
N PHE A 55 19.33 -9.28 -7.65
CA PHE A 55 20.05 -10.17 -8.53
C PHE A 55 19.66 -9.86 -9.97
N TYR A 56 20.62 -9.98 -10.89
CA TYR A 56 20.38 -9.76 -12.30
C TYR A 56 21.29 -10.67 -13.14
N THR A 57 20.75 -11.21 -14.23
CA THR A 57 21.51 -11.85 -15.30
C THR A 57 21.19 -11.11 -16.59
N ASP A 58 22.21 -10.55 -17.24
CA ASP A 58 22.03 -9.78 -18.48
C ASP A 58 21.74 -10.65 -19.70
N GLN A 59 21.64 -10.03 -20.87
CA GLN A 59 21.31 -10.72 -22.12
C GLN A 59 22.45 -11.63 -22.58
N GLU A 60 23.68 -11.27 -22.27
CA GLU A 60 24.91 -11.99 -22.55
C GLU A 60 25.09 -13.20 -21.62
N GLY A 61 24.43 -13.19 -20.46
CA GLY A 61 24.47 -14.25 -19.45
C GLY A 61 25.42 -13.97 -18.29
N GLN A 62 25.96 -12.76 -18.18
CA GLN A 62 26.74 -12.34 -17.02
C GLN A 62 25.81 -12.19 -15.82
N VAL A 63 26.26 -12.74 -14.70
CA VAL A 63 25.52 -12.79 -13.45
C VAL A 63 26.01 -11.71 -12.48
N PHE A 64 25.07 -11.03 -11.84
CA PHE A 64 25.32 -9.95 -10.88
C PHE A 64 24.55 -10.21 -9.57
N ASP A 65 25.27 -10.43 -8.48
CA ASP A 65 24.72 -10.37 -7.12
C ASP A 65 24.80 -8.93 -6.60
N LEU A 66 23.64 -8.32 -6.38
CA LEU A 66 23.53 -6.89 -6.10
C LEU A 66 23.30 -6.62 -4.62
N ARG A 67 23.21 -7.63 -3.76
CA ARG A 67 22.90 -7.46 -2.33
C ARG A 67 23.92 -6.57 -1.61
N ARG A 68 25.18 -6.66 -2.05
CA ARG A 68 26.29 -5.84 -1.52
C ARG A 68 26.46 -4.51 -2.26
N THR A 69 25.76 -4.29 -3.37
CA THR A 69 25.82 -3.04 -4.14
C THR A 69 25.06 -1.93 -3.41
N ARG A 70 25.48 -0.66 -3.56
CA ARG A 70 24.78 0.49 -2.96
C ARG A 70 23.43 0.73 -3.63
N LEU A 71 22.44 1.22 -2.88
CA LEU A 71 21.07 1.44 -3.35
C LEU A 71 21.01 2.30 -4.61
N GLN A 72 21.82 3.35 -4.69
CA GLN A 72 21.87 4.23 -5.87
C GLN A 72 22.11 3.43 -7.16
N ALA A 73 23.17 2.61 -7.19
CA ALA A 73 23.50 1.80 -8.36
C ALA A 73 22.44 0.72 -8.65
N ARG A 74 21.82 0.14 -7.61
CA ARG A 74 20.70 -0.81 -7.80
C ARG A 74 19.49 -0.12 -8.44
N ARG A 75 19.17 1.10 -8.00
CA ARG A 75 18.07 1.91 -8.57
C ARG A 75 18.32 2.33 -10.00
N GLU A 76 19.55 2.74 -10.32
CA GLU A 76 19.96 3.05 -11.70
C GLU A 76 19.86 1.82 -12.61
N LEU A 77 20.27 0.64 -12.12
CA LEU A 77 20.09 -0.61 -12.88
C LEU A 77 18.61 -0.95 -13.05
N LEU A 78 17.81 -0.87 -11.98
CA LEU A 78 16.38 -1.16 -12.01
C LEU A 78 15.67 -0.33 -13.10
N ALA A 79 15.98 0.97 -13.19
CA ALA A 79 15.41 1.87 -14.20
C ALA A 79 15.83 1.53 -15.64
N LYS A 80 16.95 0.83 -15.83
CA LYS A 80 17.44 0.38 -17.15
C LYS A 80 16.86 -0.97 -17.56
N ILE A 81 16.66 -1.87 -16.59
CA ILE A 81 16.23 -3.24 -16.86
C ILE A 81 14.72 -3.41 -16.83
N VAL A 82 13.97 -2.47 -16.23
CA VAL A 82 12.51 -2.51 -16.23
C VAL A 82 11.98 -1.62 -17.35
N VAL A 83 11.17 -2.20 -18.24
CA VAL A 83 10.34 -1.49 -19.21
C VAL A 83 8.96 -1.33 -18.59
N PRO A 84 8.60 -0.13 -18.10
CA PRO A 84 7.34 0.07 -17.40
C PRO A 84 6.16 -0.23 -18.31
N LYS A 85 5.22 -1.03 -17.80
CA LYS A 85 3.88 -1.15 -18.36
C LYS A 85 2.94 -0.45 -17.39
N GLU A 86 2.41 0.69 -17.81
CA GLU A 86 1.53 1.52 -17.00
C GLU A 86 0.42 0.70 -16.36
N ARG A 87 0.29 0.81 -15.04
CA ARG A 87 -0.66 0.11 -14.16
C ARG A 87 -0.57 -1.41 -14.12
N TRP A 88 0.51 -2.00 -14.63
CA TRP A 88 0.76 -3.44 -14.57
C TRP A 88 2.11 -3.79 -13.94
N PHE A 89 3.15 -3.08 -14.36
CA PHE A 89 4.51 -3.28 -13.86
C PHE A 89 5.28 -1.98 -13.98
N GLU A 90 5.55 -1.35 -12.86
CA GLU A 90 6.20 -0.05 -12.83
C GLU A 90 7.35 -0.02 -11.82
N VAL A 91 8.21 0.97 -11.97
CA VAL A 91 9.22 1.32 -10.97
C VAL A 91 8.64 2.39 -10.05
N THR A 92 8.72 2.19 -8.75
CA THR A 92 8.22 3.18 -7.78
C THR A 92 8.89 4.55 -7.99
N PRO A 93 8.12 5.65 -8.05
CA PRO A 93 8.67 7.00 -8.12
C PRO A 93 9.57 7.30 -6.92
N ALA A 94 10.67 8.00 -7.15
CA ALA A 94 11.61 8.38 -6.10
C ALA A 94 12.19 9.77 -6.36
N LEU A 95 12.60 10.44 -5.29
CA LEU A 95 13.36 11.70 -5.32
C LEU A 95 14.64 11.49 -4.50
N THR A 96 15.78 11.87 -5.06
CA THR A 96 17.04 11.94 -4.30
C THR A 96 17.24 13.38 -3.84
N THR A 97 17.32 13.58 -2.53
CA THR A 97 17.49 14.89 -1.91
C THR A 97 18.27 14.78 -0.61
N SER A 98 18.91 15.87 -0.22
CA SER A 98 19.51 16.08 1.10
C SER A 98 18.77 17.14 1.93
N MET A 99 17.66 17.68 1.42
CA MET A 99 16.94 18.80 2.05
C MET A 99 15.69 18.31 2.78
N ALA A 100 15.51 18.75 4.03
CA ALA A 100 14.32 18.41 4.83
C ALA A 100 13.02 18.99 4.24
N VAL A 101 13.08 20.16 3.59
CA VAL A 101 11.92 20.79 2.94
C VAL A 101 11.31 19.89 1.86
N ASP A 102 12.15 19.20 1.08
CA ASP A 102 11.69 18.27 0.04
C ASP A 102 10.97 17.07 0.66
N VAL A 103 11.49 16.56 1.79
CA VAL A 103 10.85 15.45 2.51
C VAL A 103 9.49 15.87 3.03
N HIS A 104 9.37 17.07 3.61
CA HIS A 104 8.11 17.60 4.12
C HIS A 104 7.08 17.78 3.00
N SER A 105 7.44 18.46 1.92
CA SER A 105 6.55 18.66 0.77
C SER A 105 6.08 17.32 0.15
N ARG A 106 6.96 16.31 0.10
CA ARG A 106 6.58 14.97 -0.38
C ARG A 106 5.66 14.24 0.58
N LEU A 107 5.77 14.50 1.89
CA LEU A 107 4.88 13.90 2.89
C LEU A 107 3.49 14.53 2.81
N GLU A 108 3.39 15.85 2.66
CA GLU A 108 2.13 16.55 2.41
C GLU A 108 1.43 16.00 1.15
N GLY A 109 2.16 15.90 0.03
CA GLY A 109 1.60 15.31 -1.19
C GLY A 109 1.17 13.84 -1.04
N ALA A 110 1.85 13.07 -0.17
CA ALA A 110 1.44 11.71 0.14
C ALA A 110 0.12 11.68 0.94
N ILE A 111 -0.09 12.62 1.86
CA ILE A 111 -1.35 12.80 2.60
C ILE A 111 -2.48 13.15 1.65
N ASP A 112 -2.27 14.14 0.78
CA ASP A 112 -3.26 14.59 -0.20
C ASP A 112 -3.66 13.46 -1.15
N SER A 113 -2.69 12.60 -1.50
CA SER A 113 -2.89 11.41 -2.33
C SER A 113 -3.40 10.19 -1.55
N ARG A 114 -3.73 10.34 -0.26
CA ARG A 114 -4.22 9.27 0.65
C ARG A 114 -3.28 8.07 0.73
N LEU A 115 -1.98 8.31 0.60
CA LEU A 115 -0.94 7.29 0.78
C LEU A 115 -0.59 7.15 2.27
N GLU A 116 -0.01 6.03 2.64
CA GLU A 116 0.37 5.74 4.03
C GLU A 116 1.49 6.64 4.56
N GLY A 117 2.37 7.11 3.67
CA GLY A 117 3.53 7.93 4.00
C GLY A 117 4.69 7.74 3.04
N LEU A 118 5.90 7.96 3.53
CA LEU A 118 7.15 7.88 2.75
C LEU A 118 8.08 6.79 3.28
N VAL A 119 8.90 6.25 2.37
CA VAL A 119 10.06 5.43 2.73
C VAL A 119 11.33 6.20 2.36
N LEU A 120 12.04 6.70 3.37
CA LEU A 120 13.36 7.31 3.19
C LEU A 120 14.43 6.22 3.11
N LYS A 121 15.25 6.28 2.06
CA LYS A 121 16.31 5.30 1.85
C LYS A 121 17.65 6.02 1.62
N ASP A 122 18.64 5.68 2.42
CA ASP A 122 20.03 6.08 2.25
C ASP A 122 20.57 5.50 0.93
N THR A 123 21.02 6.38 0.04
CA THR A 123 21.55 6.04 -1.29
C THR A 123 22.80 5.15 -1.21
N ALA A 124 23.56 5.24 -0.12
CA ALA A 124 24.74 4.42 0.15
C ALA A 124 24.41 3.06 0.80
N SER A 125 23.15 2.83 1.21
CA SER A 125 22.76 1.59 1.89
C SER A 125 22.89 0.35 0.99
N ARG A 126 23.37 -0.74 1.59
CA ARG A 126 23.31 -2.09 0.99
C ARG A 126 22.00 -2.76 1.36
N TYR A 127 21.64 -3.84 0.66
CA TYR A 127 20.44 -4.58 0.99
C TYR A 127 20.73 -5.58 2.13
N PHE A 128 19.98 -5.48 3.22
CA PHE A 128 20.12 -6.37 4.38
C PHE A 128 18.82 -7.13 4.63
N PHE A 129 18.87 -8.45 4.57
CA PHE A 129 17.72 -9.29 4.93
C PHE A 129 17.37 -9.14 6.40
N ASN A 130 16.06 -9.08 6.68
CA ASN A 130 15.50 -9.08 8.03
C ASN A 130 16.11 -8.01 8.98
N ALA A 131 16.67 -6.93 8.42
CA ALA A 131 17.27 -5.86 9.20
C ALA A 131 16.28 -4.71 9.37
N ARG A 132 16.10 -4.27 10.62
CA ARG A 132 15.39 -3.02 10.93
C ARG A 132 16.41 -1.88 11.01
N LYS A 133 16.05 -0.70 10.48
CA LYS A 133 16.81 0.57 10.63
C LYS A 133 18.27 0.52 10.12
N ARG A 134 18.49 0.06 8.87
CA ARG A 134 19.81 0.10 8.20
C ARG A 134 19.81 0.99 6.96
N GLY A 135 19.49 2.26 7.18
CA GLY A 135 19.38 3.27 6.12
C GLY A 135 18.01 3.31 5.46
N TRP A 136 17.03 2.51 5.88
CA TRP A 136 15.65 2.56 5.39
C TRP A 136 14.73 2.91 6.55
N TYR A 137 13.98 3.99 6.39
CA TYR A 137 13.13 4.57 7.42
C TYR A 137 11.73 4.82 6.84
N LYS A 138 10.71 4.55 7.64
CA LYS A 138 9.32 4.87 7.28
C LYS A 138 8.96 6.15 8.02
N ILE A 139 8.43 7.12 7.29
CA ILE A 139 7.81 8.31 7.87
C ILE A 139 6.33 8.25 7.52
N LYS A 140 5.50 8.35 8.54
CA LYS A 140 4.06 8.46 8.39
C LYS A 140 3.63 9.84 8.87
N PRO A 141 2.55 10.39 8.31
CA PRO A 141 1.92 11.57 8.88
C PRO A 141 1.62 11.33 10.35
N GLU A 142 2.09 12.23 11.21
CA GLU A 142 1.60 12.34 12.58
C GLU A 142 0.38 13.26 12.49
N TYR A 143 -0.79 12.70 12.77
CA TYR A 143 -2.01 13.48 12.82
C TYR A 143 -2.09 14.16 14.19
N ASP A 144 -1.28 15.21 14.38
CA ASP A 144 -1.34 16.03 15.59
C ASP A 144 -2.78 16.55 15.78
N GLY A 145 -3.44 16.10 16.86
CA GLY A 145 -4.80 16.49 17.21
C GLY A 145 -5.92 15.51 16.83
N LEU A 146 -5.64 14.46 16.04
CA LEU A 146 -6.51 13.28 15.97
C LEU A 146 -6.08 12.36 17.11
N SER A 147 -6.78 12.43 18.25
CA SER A 147 -6.56 11.48 19.34
C SER A 147 -6.62 10.05 18.81
N GLU A 148 -5.88 9.13 19.45
CA GLU A 148 -5.95 7.68 19.17
C GLU A 148 -7.39 7.13 19.23
N THR A 149 -8.30 7.91 19.81
CA THR A 149 -9.75 7.68 19.92
C THR A 149 -10.53 8.69 19.10
N LEU A 150 -11.51 8.23 18.33
CA LEU A 150 -12.48 9.07 17.63
C LEU A 150 -13.87 8.81 18.22
N ASP A 151 -14.56 9.87 18.63
CA ASP A 151 -15.98 9.79 18.97
C ASP A 151 -16.79 9.82 17.66
N LEU A 152 -17.40 8.68 17.33
CA LEU A 152 -18.15 8.48 16.10
C LEU A 152 -19.60 8.05 16.40
N LEU A 153 -20.53 8.48 15.56
CA LEU A 153 -21.92 8.07 15.66
C LEU A 153 -22.16 6.79 14.83
N VAL A 154 -22.71 5.75 15.46
CA VAL A 154 -23.21 4.58 14.73
C VAL A 154 -24.50 4.98 14.01
N ILE A 155 -24.48 4.97 12.68
CA ILE A 155 -25.64 5.31 11.84
C ILE A 155 -26.20 4.12 11.05
N GLY A 156 -25.53 2.97 11.12
CA GLY A 156 -26.00 1.74 10.49
C GLY A 156 -25.12 0.53 10.77
N ALA A 157 -25.56 -0.63 10.28
CA ALA A 157 -24.88 -1.91 10.45
C ALA A 157 -25.10 -2.83 9.23
N TYR A 158 -24.12 -3.70 8.98
CA TYR A 158 -24.16 -4.74 7.96
C TYR A 158 -24.08 -6.11 8.64
N PHE A 159 -25.06 -6.96 8.34
CA PHE A 159 -25.05 -8.35 8.81
C PHE A 159 -23.97 -9.16 8.09
N GLY A 160 -23.26 -10.00 8.83
CA GLY A 160 -22.34 -10.96 8.24
C GLY A 160 -23.11 -12.09 7.57
N ASP A 161 -22.60 -12.59 6.45
CA ASP A 161 -23.18 -13.73 5.74
C ASP A 161 -22.95 -15.01 6.57
N THR A 162 -23.93 -15.33 7.42
CA THR A 162 -23.79 -16.27 8.54
C THR A 162 -23.94 -17.75 8.16
N GLN A 163 -23.99 -18.10 6.86
CA GLN A 163 -24.14 -19.52 6.49
C GLN A 163 -22.87 -20.38 6.65
N LYS A 164 -21.65 -19.82 6.67
CA LYS A 164 -20.40 -20.63 6.64
C LYS A 164 -19.52 -20.58 7.88
N ARG A 165 -19.78 -19.72 8.88
CA ARG A 165 -18.87 -19.56 10.04
C ARG A 165 -19.35 -20.18 11.36
N ARG A 166 -20.56 -20.74 11.45
CA ARG A 166 -21.09 -21.32 12.70
C ARG A 166 -21.42 -22.79 12.55
N GLY A 167 -20.39 -23.61 12.32
CA GLY A 167 -20.43 -25.04 12.62
C GLY A 167 -20.28 -25.24 14.13
N GLY A 168 -21.40 -25.21 14.86
CA GLY A 168 -21.47 -25.67 16.26
C GLY A 168 -21.69 -24.57 17.31
N LEU A 169 -22.83 -24.67 18.00
CA LEU A 169 -23.10 -24.16 19.35
C LEU A 169 -23.05 -22.63 19.53
N GLY A 170 -24.15 -21.95 19.20
CA GLY A 170 -24.39 -20.56 19.60
C GLY A 170 -25.12 -19.75 18.54
N GLN A 171 -26.39 -20.07 18.26
CA GLN A 171 -27.28 -19.15 17.56
C GLN A 171 -27.85 -18.19 18.61
N SER A 172 -27.30 -16.98 18.67
CA SER A 172 -27.99 -15.90 19.37
C SER A 172 -29.12 -15.37 18.48
N SER A 173 -30.30 -15.19 19.06
CA SER A 173 -31.45 -14.56 18.42
C SER A 173 -31.33 -13.03 18.38
N ASP A 174 -30.32 -12.46 19.06
CA ASP A 174 -30.09 -11.02 19.02
C ASP A 174 -29.53 -10.61 17.65
N LEU A 175 -30.14 -9.60 17.04
CA LEU A 175 -29.70 -9.04 15.78
C LEU A 175 -28.30 -8.45 15.90
N ALA A 176 -27.94 -7.89 17.06
CA ALA A 176 -26.61 -7.32 17.30
C ALA A 176 -25.49 -8.36 17.13
N ASP A 177 -25.74 -9.62 17.52
CA ASP A 177 -24.76 -10.72 17.47
C ASP A 177 -24.51 -11.25 16.05
N ASN A 178 -25.22 -10.70 15.06
CA ASN A 178 -25.08 -11.04 13.65
C ASN A 178 -24.53 -9.87 12.81
N VAL A 179 -24.28 -8.72 13.43
CA VAL A 179 -23.62 -7.58 12.79
C VAL A 179 -22.13 -7.93 12.60
N ALA A 180 -21.65 -7.83 11.37
CA ALA A 180 -20.24 -7.99 11.07
C ALA A 180 -19.51 -6.65 10.97
N GLN A 181 -20.20 -5.61 10.51
CA GLN A 181 -19.59 -4.31 10.25
C GLN A 181 -20.56 -3.18 10.59
N PHE A 182 -20.05 -2.09 11.15
CA PHE A 182 -20.80 -0.88 11.45
C PHE A 182 -20.53 0.21 10.43
N LEU A 183 -21.55 1.05 10.17
CA LEU A 183 -21.42 2.28 9.44
C LEU A 183 -21.35 3.44 10.46
N LEU A 184 -20.22 4.12 10.48
CA LEU A 184 -19.90 5.16 11.46
C LEU A 184 -19.83 6.53 10.76
N ALA A 185 -20.41 7.55 11.38
CA ALA A 185 -20.34 8.93 10.92
C ALA A 185 -19.45 9.77 11.85
N ALA A 186 -18.54 10.54 11.26
CA ALA A 186 -17.85 11.62 11.96
C ALA A 186 -18.66 12.91 11.80
N LEU A 187 -18.92 13.59 12.92
CA LEU A 187 -19.69 14.84 12.95
C LEU A 187 -18.75 16.04 13.14
N ALA A 188 -19.05 17.16 12.50
CA ALA A 188 -18.49 18.45 12.87
C ALA A 188 -19.31 19.03 14.02
N GLY A 189 -18.62 19.46 15.07
CA GLY A 189 -19.23 20.00 16.28
C GLY A 189 -18.22 20.10 17.42
N SER A 190 -18.69 20.54 18.59
CA SER A 190 -17.90 20.60 19.81
C SER A 190 -18.50 19.67 20.87
N GLY A 191 -17.73 18.65 21.28
CA GLY A 191 -18.19 17.68 22.28
C GLY A 191 -19.31 16.77 21.75
N ASN A 192 -20.40 16.63 22.51
CA ASN A 192 -21.51 15.73 22.18
C ASN A 192 -22.51 16.30 21.16
N ASP A 193 -22.37 17.57 20.78
CA ASP A 193 -23.28 18.24 19.84
C ASP A 193 -22.67 18.24 18.44
N GLY A 194 -23.00 17.21 17.66
CA GLY A 194 -22.64 17.12 16.25
C GLY A 194 -23.69 17.77 15.36
N GLU A 195 -23.33 18.87 14.69
CA GLU A 195 -24.26 19.65 13.86
C GLU A 195 -24.39 19.09 12.43
N ARG A 196 -23.33 18.45 11.93
CA ARG A 196 -23.26 18.01 10.54
C ARG A 196 -22.38 16.78 10.35
N VAL A 197 -22.84 15.82 9.55
CA VAL A 197 -22.01 14.69 9.10
C VAL A 197 -20.92 15.20 8.15
N MET A 198 -19.67 14.92 8.51
CA MET A 198 -18.48 15.28 7.72
C MET A 198 -18.05 14.15 6.80
N THR A 199 -18.02 12.94 7.32
CA THR A 199 -17.66 11.74 6.57
C THR A 199 -18.28 10.51 7.20
N VAL A 200 -18.38 9.44 6.42
CA VAL A 200 -18.91 8.16 6.85
C VAL A 200 -17.91 7.07 6.46
N CYS A 201 -17.63 6.14 7.37
CA CYS A 201 -16.78 4.99 7.11
C CYS A 201 -17.43 3.69 7.57
N ARG A 202 -17.07 2.59 6.92
CA ARG A 202 -17.49 1.23 7.30
C ARG A 202 -16.35 0.57 8.08
N ILE A 203 -16.63 0.05 9.26
CA ILE A 203 -15.64 -0.60 10.13
C ILE A 203 -16.14 -1.98 10.57
N GLY A 204 -15.30 -3.01 10.41
CA GLY A 204 -15.50 -4.36 10.95
C GLY A 204 -14.77 -5.44 10.15
#